data_AF-Q8J003-F1
#
_entry.id   AF-Q8J003-F1
#
_cell.length_a   1.000
_cell.length_b   1.000
_cell.length_c   1.000
_cell.angle_alpha   90.00
_cell.angle_beta   90.00
_cell.angle_gamma   90.00
#
_symmetry.space_group_name_H-M   'P 1'
#
loop_
_entity.id
_entity.type
_entity.pdbx_description
1 polymer ?
#
loop_
_entity_poly.entity_id
_entity_poly.type
_entity_poly.pdbx_seq_one_letter_code
_entity_poly.pdbx_strand_id
1 'polypeptide(L)' 'VSFLNCSLDNGGCTHYCLEVGWRRCSCAPGYKLGDDLLQCHPA' A
#
# COMPACT_ATOMS: atom_id res chain seq x y z
N VAL A 1 -4.15 9.17 11.15
CA VAL A 1 -4.62 7.79 11.42
C VAL A 1 -3.47 6.85 11.11
N SER A 2 -3.14 5.91 12.00
CA SER A 2 -2.11 4.89 11.74
C SER A 2 -2.79 3.58 11.41
N PHE A 3 -2.44 2.98 10.26
CA PHE A 3 -3.04 1.75 9.78
C PHE A 3 -2.13 0.57 10.08
N LEU A 4 -2.55 -0.33 10.95
CA LEU A 4 -1.75 -1.48 11.40
C LEU A 4 -2.01 -2.75 10.57
N ASN A 5 -3.14 -2.80 9.89
CA ASN A 5 -3.59 -3.95 9.09
C ASN A 5 -4.27 -3.48 7.79
N CYS A 6 -4.54 -4.43 6.90
CA CYS A 6 -5.21 -4.21 5.62
C CYS A 6 -6.74 -4.23 5.73
N SER A 7 -7.29 -4.74 6.83
CA SER A 7 -8.74 -4.88 7.03
C SER A 7 -9.49 -3.55 7.15
N LEU A 8 -8.79 -2.49 7.57
CA LEU A 8 -9.34 -1.15 7.66
C LEU A 8 -8.88 -0.31 6.47
N ASP A 9 -9.82 0.09 5.62
CA ASP A 9 -9.61 1.00 4.48
C ASP A 9 -8.49 0.55 3.52
N ASN A 10 -8.29 -0.75 3.32
CA ASN A 10 -7.13 -1.32 2.57
C ASN A 10 -5.77 -0.86 3.14
N GLY A 11 -5.74 -0.55 4.43
CA GLY A 11 -4.64 0.15 5.08
C GLY A 11 -4.41 1.58 4.56
N GLY A 12 -5.21 2.13 3.67
CA GLY A 12 -4.87 3.34 2.94
C GLY A 12 -3.83 3.12 1.84
N CYS A 13 -3.64 1.88 1.38
CA CYS A 13 -2.90 1.61 0.15
C CYS A 13 -3.75 1.96 -1.07
N THR A 14 -3.16 2.58 -2.10
CA THR A 14 -3.89 2.90 -3.34
C THR A 14 -4.23 1.66 -4.16
N HIS A 15 -3.31 0.71 -4.28
CA HIS A 15 -3.53 -0.52 -5.04
C HIS A 15 -3.69 -1.72 -4.11
N TYR A 16 -2.59 -2.33 -3.69
CA TYR A 16 -2.64 -3.59 -2.96
C TYR A 16 -2.05 -3.45 -1.57
N CYS A 17 -2.75 -3.99 -0.58
CA CYS A 17 -2.26 -4.11 0.78
C CYS A 17 -1.87 -5.57 1.07
N LEU A 18 -0.70 -5.76 1.68
CA LEU A 18 -0.12 -7.06 2.02
C LEU A 18 0.17 -7.13 3.52
N GLU A 19 -0.14 -8.27 4.15
CA GLU A 19 0.10 -8.51 5.59
C GLU A 19 1.10 -9.65 5.82
N VAL A 20 2.27 -9.55 5.19
CA VAL A 20 3.34 -10.53 5.41
C VAL A 20 4.20 -10.06 6.58
N GLY A 21 3.76 -10.42 7.78
CA GLY A 21 4.32 -9.97 9.06
C GLY A 21 3.80 -8.59 9.46
N TRP A 22 4.19 -7.57 8.70
CA TRP A 22 3.72 -6.19 8.85
C TRP A 22 2.95 -5.76 7.61
N ARG A 23 1.95 -4.91 7.82
CA ARG A 23 1.21 -4.28 6.75
C ARG A 23 2.15 -3.50 5.83
N ARG A 24 2.02 -3.68 4.51
CA ARG A 24 2.80 -2.99 3.47
C ARG A 24 1.95 -2.78 2.21
N CYS A 25 2.18 -1.69 1.50
CA CYS A 25 1.54 -1.45 0.20
C CYS A 25 2.41 -1.99 -0.94
N SER A 26 1.76 -2.40 -2.03
CA SER A 26 2.40 -2.75 -3.29
C SER A 26 1.56 -2.27 -4.47
N CYS A 27 2.20 -2.13 -5.64
CA CYS A 27 1.60 -1.54 -6.82
C CYS A 27 1.44 -2.56 -7.95
N ALA A 28 0.45 -2.33 -8.82
CA ALA A 28 0.28 -3.06 -10.07
C ALA A 28 1.51 -2.91 -11.00
N PRO A 29 1.73 -3.87 -11.92
CA PRO A 29 2.75 -3.74 -12.95
C PRO A 29 2.61 -2.41 -13.71
N GLY A 30 3.73 -1.74 -13.95
CA GLY A 30 3.77 -0.40 -14.57
C GLY A 30 3.62 0.77 -13.61
N TYR A 31 3.54 0.52 -12.30
CA TYR A 31 3.49 1.55 -11.25
C TYR A 31 4.61 1.35 -10.23
N LYS A 32 5.06 2.46 -9.63
CA LYS A 32 6.02 2.51 -8.52
C LYS A 32 5.35 3.06 -7.28
N LEU A 33 5.73 2.50 -6.13
CA LEU A 33 5.27 3.00 -4.83
C LEU A 33 5.97 4.32 -4.53
N GLY A 34 5.20 5.33 -4.11
CA GLY A 34 5.71 6.63 -3.70
C GLY A 34 6.42 6.58 -2.35
N ASP A 35 7.10 7.68 -2.02
CA ASP A 35 7.87 7.81 -0.78
C ASP A 35 6.98 7.82 0.49
N ASP A 36 5.69 8.11 0.31
CA ASP A 36 4.69 7.99 1.39
C ASP A 36 4.36 6.54 1.75
N LEU A 37 4.84 5.56 0.96
CA LEU A 37 4.60 4.13 1.09
C LEU A 37 3.13 3.71 0.97
N LEU A 38 2.28 4.60 0.43
CA LEU A 38 0.83 4.41 0.31
C LEU A 38 0.38 4.52 -1.15
N GLN A 39 0.83 5.58 -1.84
CA GLN A 39 0.40 5.93 -3.18
C GLN A 39 1.23 5.24 -4.26
N CYS A 40 0.57 4.88 -5.35
CA CYS A 40 1.22 4.32 -6.53
C CYS A 40 1.18 5.35 -7.65
N HIS A 41 2.33 5.56 -8.30
CA HIS A 41 2.47 6.45 -9.45
C HIS A 41 2.91 5.65 -10.68
N PRO A 42 2.48 6.04 -11.90
CA PRO A 42 3.00 5.43 -13.12
C PRO A 42 4.54 5.46 -13.13
N ALA A 43 5.14 4.32 -13.51
CA ALA A 43 6.58 4.10 -13.45
C ALA A 43 7.40 4.97 -14.41
#